data_AF-A0A496TPM7-F1
#
_entry.id   AF-A0A496TPM7-F1
#
_cell.length_a   1.000
_cell.length_b   1.000
_cell.length_c   1.000
_cell.angle_alpha   90.00
_cell.angle_beta   90.00
_cell.angle_gamma   90.00
#
_symmetry.space_group_name_H-M   'P 1'
#
loop_
_entity.id
_entity.type
_entity.pdbx_description
1 polymer ?
#
loop_
_entity_poly.entity_id
_entity_poly.type
_entity_poly.pdbx_seq_one_letter_code
_entity_poly.pdbx_strand_id
1 'polypeptide(L)'
;MGITDEDIHPHLQARMLQRGVSKEEIEVVLNKGREAKDAKPGTYGKVFLFQYEREWEGQFYKEKEVTVYYKLRQGKLILLTVKARYGSFKGDKP
;
A
#
# COMPACT_ATOMS: atom_id res chain seq x y z
N MET A 1 -10.41 7.58 -6.27
CA MET A 1 -10.95 6.55 -5.37
C MET A 1 -10.51 6.90 -3.96
N GLY A 2 -11.43 7.42 -3.16
CA GLY A 2 -11.23 7.58 -1.72
C GLY A 2 -11.74 6.32 -1.00
N ILE A 3 -11.18 6.03 0.17
CA ILE A 3 -11.67 4.98 1.06
C ILE A 3 -12.11 5.61 2.38
N THR A 4 -13.07 5.00 3.07
CA THR A 4 -13.48 5.42 4.42
C THR A 4 -12.86 4.49 5.45
N ASP A 5 -13.04 4.82 6.74
CA ASP A 5 -12.56 3.94 7.82
C ASP A 5 -13.38 2.64 7.89
N GLU A 6 -14.61 2.64 7.37
CA GLU A 6 -15.48 1.47 7.25
C GLU A 6 -14.94 0.44 6.23
N ASP A 7 -14.16 0.91 5.24
CA ASP A 7 -13.48 0.04 4.28
C ASP A 7 -12.24 -0.66 4.89
N ILE A 8 -11.77 -0.19 6.06
CA ILE A 8 -10.57 -0.69 6.74
C ILE A 8 -10.97 -1.65 7.86
N HIS A 9 -11.04 -2.93 7.52
CA HIS A 9 -11.27 -3.98 8.52
C HIS A 9 -10.22 -3.93 9.65
N PRO A 10 -10.56 -4.23 10.93
CA PRO A 10 -9.62 -4.14 12.06
C PRO A 10 -8.31 -4.93 11.86
N HIS A 11 -8.38 -6.09 11.20
CA HIS A 11 -7.19 -6.85 10.83
C HIS A 11 -6.24 -6.05 9.91
N LEU A 12 -6.79 -5.32 8.94
CA LEU A 12 -6.01 -4.48 8.05
C LEU A 12 -5.41 -3.28 8.79
N GLN A 13 -6.20 -2.64 9.67
CA GLN A 13 -5.72 -1.54 10.50
C GLN A 13 -4.50 -1.95 11.35
N ALA A 14 -4.53 -3.15 11.95
CA ALA A 14 -3.39 -3.68 12.68
C ALA A 14 -2.16 -3.89 11.79
N ARG A 15 -2.35 -4.37 10.55
CA ARG A 15 -1.25 -4.51 9.57
C ARG A 15 -0.70 -3.18 9.10
N MET A 16 -1.57 -2.18 8.91
CA MET A 16 -1.18 -0.81 8.58
C MET A 16 -0.28 -0.23 9.66
N LEU A 17 -0.70 -0.31 10.93
CA LEU A 17 0.09 0.17 12.06
C LEU A 17 1.44 -0.55 12.15
N GLN A 18 1.45 -1.89 12.09
CA GLN A 18 2.67 -2.70 12.13
C GLN A 18 3.66 -2.40 10.99
N ARG A 19 3.17 -1.90 9.86
CA ARG A 19 3.97 -1.67 8.65
C ARG A 19 4.21 -0.19 8.38
N GLY A 20 3.71 0.69 9.24
CA GLY A 20 3.82 2.14 9.12
C GLY A 20 3.05 2.72 7.93
N VAL A 21 1.96 2.09 7.49
CA VAL A 21 1.17 2.53 6.32
C VAL A 21 -0.03 3.37 6.76
N SER A 22 -0.19 4.56 6.18
CA SER A 22 -1.35 5.42 6.44
C SER A 22 -2.49 5.17 5.45
N LYS A 23 -3.68 5.66 5.78
CA LYS A 23 -4.84 5.61 4.88
C LYS A 23 -4.60 6.41 3.60
N GLU A 24 -3.99 7.59 3.72
CA GLU A 24 -3.67 8.48 2.61
C GLU A 24 -2.68 7.82 1.64
N GLU A 25 -1.71 7.05 2.16
CA GLU A 25 -0.81 6.27 1.31
C GLU A 25 -1.57 5.18 0.55
N ILE A 26 -2.54 4.50 1.19
CA ILE A 26 -3.40 3.53 0.50
C ILE A 26 -4.18 4.21 -0.62
N GLU A 27 -4.77 5.37 -0.37
CA GLU A 27 -5.49 6.14 -1.39
C GLU A 27 -4.57 6.52 -2.55
N VAL A 28 -3.37 7.02 -2.27
CA VAL A 28 -2.40 7.33 -3.32
C VAL A 28 -2.05 6.09 -4.13
N VAL A 29 -1.80 4.94 -3.48
CA VAL A 29 -1.52 3.68 -4.18
C VAL A 29 -2.70 3.25 -5.06
N LEU A 30 -3.92 3.31 -4.56
CA LEU A 30 -5.11 2.93 -5.32
C LEU A 30 -5.34 3.83 -6.55
N ASN A 31 -4.99 5.12 -6.45
CA ASN A 31 -5.22 6.10 -7.51
C ASN A 31 -4.08 6.22 -8.51
N LYS A 32 -2.84 6.20 -8.03
CA LYS A 32 -1.63 6.53 -8.81
C LYS A 32 -0.68 5.35 -8.97
N GLY A 33 -0.89 4.27 -8.22
CA GLY A 33 -0.03 3.09 -8.27
C GLY A 33 -0.14 2.32 -9.58
N ARG A 34 0.98 1.72 -9.98
CA ARG A 34 1.05 0.75 -11.09
C ARG A 34 0.55 -0.61 -10.62
N GLU A 35 0.12 -1.46 -11.56
CA GLU A 35 -0.30 -2.83 -11.23
C GLU A 35 0.85 -3.62 -10.58
N ALA A 36 0.54 -4.31 -9.49
CA ALA A 36 1.49 -5.16 -8.77
C ALA A 36 1.66 -6.50 -9.51
N LYS A 37 2.90 -6.83 -9.85
CA LYS A 37 3.23 -8.05 -10.63
C LYS A 37 3.02 -9.36 -9.86
N ASP A 38 2.94 -9.31 -8.53
CA ASP A 38 2.83 -10.47 -7.65
C ASP A 38 1.40 -10.68 -7.09
N ALA A 39 0.39 -10.02 -7.67
CA ALA A 39 -1.00 -10.23 -7.29
C ALA A 39 -1.44 -11.68 -7.60
N LYS A 40 -2.03 -12.36 -6.60
CA LYS A 40 -2.57 -13.72 -6.78
C LYS A 40 -3.79 -13.70 -7.71
N PRO A 41 -4.05 -14.77 -8.48
CA PRO A 41 -5.25 -14.86 -9.32
C PRO A 41 -6.54 -14.51 -8.56
N GLY A 42 -7.40 -13.71 -9.20
CA GLY A 42 -8.65 -13.22 -8.59
C GLY A 42 -8.46 -12.15 -7.51
N THR A 43 -7.27 -11.56 -7.41
CA THR A 43 -6.94 -10.41 -6.55
C THR A 43 -6.26 -9.35 -7.40
N TYR A 44 -6.56 -8.09 -7.13
CA TYR A 44 -5.87 -6.95 -7.75
C TYR A 44 -4.79 -6.45 -6.80
N GLY A 45 -3.75 -5.85 -7.34
CA GLY A 45 -2.70 -5.24 -6.55
C GLY A 45 -2.22 -3.96 -7.21
N LYS A 46 -2.01 -2.91 -6.42
CA LYS A 46 -1.35 -1.69 -6.87
C LYS A 46 -0.14 -1.39 -6.00
N VAL A 47 0.91 -0.84 -6.62
CA VAL A 47 2.14 -0.47 -5.93
C VAL A 47 2.54 0.96 -6.28
N PHE A 48 2.99 1.71 -5.28
CA PHE A 48 3.49 3.07 -5.44
C PHE A 48 4.77 3.28 -4.62
N LEU A 49 5.73 3.99 -5.19
CA LEU A 49 7.00 4.34 -4.55
C LEU A 49 6.95 5.78 -4.04
N PHE A 50 6.98 5.94 -2.72
CA PHE A 50 6.98 7.24 -2.04
C PHE A 50 8.41 7.69 -1.76
N GLN A 51 8.67 9.00 -1.93
CA GLN A 51 9.78 9.65 -1.24
C GLN A 51 9.41 9.71 0.24
N TYR A 52 10.17 9.01 1.08
CA TYR A 52 9.86 8.81 2.50
C TYR A 52 10.69 9.71 3.39
N GLU A 53 12.01 9.74 3.15
CA GLU A 53 13.02 10.58 3.82
C GLU A 53 12.86 10.69 5.33
N ARG A 54 12.57 9.56 5.98
CA ARG A 54 12.23 9.47 7.40
C ARG A 54 12.81 8.21 8.03
N GLU A 55 12.79 8.18 9.36
CA GLU A 55 13.17 6.99 10.12
C GLU A 55 12.00 6.02 10.28
N TRP A 56 12.30 4.73 10.13
CA TRP A 56 11.42 3.63 10.47
C TRP A 56 12.22 2.62 11.31
N GLU A 57 11.70 2.27 12.49
CA GLU A 57 12.35 1.34 13.44
C GLU A 57 13.83 1.63 13.71
N GLY A 58 14.18 2.92 13.83
CA GLY A 58 15.54 3.37 14.15
C GLY A 58 16.51 3.41 12.97
N GLN A 59 16.03 3.22 11.74
CA GLN A 59 16.82 3.34 10.51
C GLN A 59 16.21 4.37 9.56
N PHE A 60 17.05 5.24 8.99
CA PHE A 60 16.64 6.20 7.97
C PHE A 60 16.47 5.54 6.60
N TYR A 61 15.38 5.84 5.91
CA TYR A 61 15.10 5.37 4.56
C TYR A 61 14.70 6.50 3.62
N LYS A 62 15.26 6.48 2.41
CA LYS A 62 14.95 7.47 1.38
C LYS A 62 13.56 7.25 0.79
N GLU A 63 13.24 5.99 0.53
CA GLU A 63 12.02 5.62 -0.19
C GLU A 63 11.25 4.53 0.56
N LYS A 64 9.94 4.55 0.34
CA LYS A 64 9.00 3.55 0.85
C LYS A 64 8.11 3.08 -0.29
N GLU A 65 8.19 1.80 -0.61
CA GLU A 65 7.28 1.14 -1.54
C GLU A 65 6.08 0.61 -0.76
N VAL A 66 4.87 1.02 -1.15
CA VAL A 66 3.62 0.50 -0.58
C VAL A 66 2.86 -0.27 -1.66
N THR A 67 2.47 -1.50 -1.33
CA THR A 67 1.60 -2.33 -2.18
C THR A 67 0.28 -2.59 -1.48
N VAL A 68 -0.84 -2.32 -2.15
CA VAL A 68 -2.19 -2.60 -1.66
C VAL A 68 -2.77 -3.74 -2.48
N TYR A 69 -3.24 -4.80 -1.84
CA TYR A 69 -4.01 -5.86 -2.51
C TYR A 69 -5.47 -5.80 -2.11
N TYR A 70 -6.35 -5.92 -3.10
CA TYR A 70 -7.78 -5.76 -2.92
C TYR A 70 -8.57 -6.65 -3.88
N LYS A 71 -9.86 -6.81 -3.61
CA LYS A 71 -10.84 -7.42 -4.51
C LYS A 71 -11.92 -6.41 -4.86
N LEU A 72 -12.52 -6.59 -6.04
CA LEU A 72 -13.74 -5.89 -6.43
C LEU A 72 -14.89 -6.91 -6.40
N ARG A 73 -15.90 -6.66 -5.57
CA ARG A 73 -17.10 -7.50 -5.45
C ARG A 73 -18.33 -6.61 -5.52
N GLN A 74 -19.20 -6.85 -6.51
CA GLN A 74 -20.43 -6.07 -6.69
C GLN A 74 -20.19 -4.56 -6.70
N GLY A 75 -19.10 -4.11 -7.34
CA GLY A 75 -18.69 -2.69 -7.38
C GLY A 75 -18.05 -2.16 -6.10
N LYS A 76 -17.98 -2.95 -5.01
CA LYS A 76 -17.31 -2.58 -3.77
C LYS A 76 -15.86 -3.02 -3.76
N LEU A 77 -14.99 -2.12 -3.27
CA LEU A 77 -13.58 -2.42 -3.02
C LEU A 77 -13.45 -3.07 -1.66
N ILE A 78 -12.76 -4.22 -1.62
CA ILE A 78 -12.48 -4.96 -0.38
C ILE A 78 -10.97 -5.02 -0.23
N LEU A 79 -10.41 -4.25 0.71
CA LEU A 79 -8.99 -4.27 1.03
C LEU A 79 -8.63 -5.59 1.72
N LEU A 80 -7.60 -6.28 1.23
CA LEU A 80 -7.17 -7.56 1.79
C LEU A 80 -5.93 -7.39 2.68
N THR A 81 -4.90 -6.70 2.18
CA THR A 81 -3.66 -6.47 2.92
C THR A 81 -2.85 -5.34 2.30
N VAL A 82 -1.91 -4.78 3.07
CA VAL A 82 -0.93 -3.79 2.61
C VAL A 82 0.49 -4.24 2.93
N LYS A 83 1.43 -4.11 2.00
CA LYS A 83 2.87 -4.34 2.23
C LYS A 83 3.58 -2.98 2.22
N ALA A 84 4.60 -2.84 3.06
CA ALA A 84 5.54 -1.73 3.01
C ALA A 84 6.95 -2.29 2.90
N ARG A 85 7.78 -1.69 2.06
CA ARG A 85 9.21 -1.96 1.99
C ARG A 85 9.95 -0.64 2.05
N TYR A 86 10.94 -0.56 2.92
CA TYR A 86 11.73 0.64 3.14
C TYR A 86 13.13 0.43 2.55
N GLY A 87 13.65 1.43 1.83
CA GLY A 87 14.93 1.28 1.16
C GLY A 87 15.28 2.41 0.20
N SER A 88 16.07 2.05 -0.83
CA SER A 88 16.33 2.88 -2.00
C SER A 88 16.28 2.00 -3.24
N PHE A 89 15.33 2.28 -4.12
CA PHE A 89 14.95 1.47 -5.25
C PHE A 89 15.45 2.14 -6.54
N LYS A 90 16.75 1.98 -6.83
CA LYS A 90 17.32 2.46 -8.10
C LYS A 90 16.80 1.61 -9.26
N GLY A 91 16.19 2.24 -10.27
CA GLY A 91 15.76 1.60 -11.53
C GLY A 91 14.27 1.24 -11.62
N ASP A 92 13.55 1.32 -10.51
CA ASP A 92 12.08 1.19 -10.44
C ASP A 92 11.45 2.58 -10.24
N LYS A 93 11.91 3.56 -11.04
CA LYS A 93 11.32 4.90 -11.04
C LYS A 93 9.90 4.83 -11.63
N PRO A 94 8.97 5.65 -11.13
CA PRO A 94 7.64 5.79 -11.71
C PRO A 94 7.71 6.22 -13.18
#